data_AF-A0AAP6Y3U8-F1
#
_entry.id   AF-A0AAP6Y3U8-F1
#
_cell.length_a   1.000
_cell.length_b   1.000
_cell.length_c   1.000
_cell.angle_alpha   90.00
_cell.angle_beta   90.00
_cell.angle_gamma   90.00
#
_symmetry.space_group_name_H-M   'P 1'
#
loop_
_entity.id
_entity.type
_entity.pdbx_description
1 polymer ?
#
loop_
_entity_poly.entity_id
_entity_poly.type
_entity_poly.pdbx_seq_one_letter_code
_entity_poly.pdbx_strand_id
1 'polypeptide(L)'
;MSITQKWKLISEELLAAYKLLPAGIIESDFGYSEEDFLQYLSVNELRLAMEELDGVMENNTSPGTLFWGHMIKAANLMNRPEHATKYGQFKVAT
;
A
#
# COMPACT_ATOMS: atom_id res chain seq x y z
N MET A 1 3.22 22.31 1.03
CA MET A 1 2.70 21.42 2.09
C MET A 1 3.83 21.08 3.04
N SER A 2 3.59 21.06 4.35
CA SER A 2 4.61 20.64 5.32
C SER A 2 4.91 19.15 5.21
N ILE A 3 6.08 18.72 5.68
CA ILE A 3 6.45 17.30 5.67
C ILE A 3 5.50 16.46 6.52
N THR A 4 5.03 16.98 7.65
CA THR A 4 4.07 16.31 8.54
C THR A 4 2.71 16.12 7.87
N GLN A 5 2.20 17.14 7.17
CA GLN A 5 0.96 17.00 6.39
C GLN A 5 1.12 15.98 5.26
N LYS A 6 2.30 15.94 4.62
CA LYS A 6 2.62 14.96 3.59
C LYS A 6 2.60 13.54 4.14
N TRP A 7 3.25 13.30 5.28
CA TRP A 7 3.25 12.00 5.96
C TRP A 7 1.86 11.55 6.37
N LYS A 8 1.04 12.49 6.88
CA LYS A 8 -0.35 12.21 7.22
C LYS A 8 -1.15 11.74 6.00
N LEU A 9 -1.08 12.47 4.88
CA LEU A 9 -1.80 12.08 3.65
C LEU A 9 -1.35 10.72 3.14
N ILE A 10 -0.04 10.45 3.17
CA ILE A 10 0.49 9.14 2.78
C ILE A 10 -0.09 8.05 3.68
N SER A 11 -0.07 8.25 5.00
CA SER A 11 -0.59 7.28 5.97
C SER A 11 -2.08 7.01 5.76
N GLU A 12 -2.85 8.06 5.45
CA GLU A 12 -4.29 7.96 5.16
C GLU A 12 -4.55 7.14 3.89
N GLU A 13 -3.77 7.34 2.82
CA GLU A 13 -3.88 6.56 1.59
C GLU A 13 -3.50 5.09 1.81
N LEU A 14 -2.42 4.81 2.56
CA LEU A 14 -2.02 3.44 2.91
C LEU A 14 -3.08 2.75 3.77
N LEU A 15 -3.63 3.43 4.77
CA LEU A 15 -4.70 2.89 5.61
C LEU A 15 -5.99 2.66 4.82
N ALA A 16 -6.30 3.52 3.84
CA ALA A 16 -7.43 3.33 2.96
C ALA A 16 -7.26 2.10 2.04
N ALA A 17 -6.05 1.87 1.52
CA ALA A 17 -5.73 0.65 0.77
C ALA A 17 -5.90 -0.60 1.66
N TYR A 18 -5.30 -0.60 2.85
CA TYR A 18 -5.42 -1.71 3.81
C TYR A 18 -6.87 -2.08 4.14
N LYS A 19 -7.76 -1.09 4.34
CA LYS A 19 -9.20 -1.34 4.62
C LYS A 19 -9.97 -1.99 3.46
N LEU A 20 -9.40 -2.02 2.26
CA LEU A 20 -9.97 -2.67 1.08
C LEU A 20 -9.49 -4.11 0.91
N LEU A 21 -8.57 -4.59 1.76
CA LEU A 21 -8.14 -5.98 1.71
C LEU A 21 -9.31 -6.92 2.07
N PRO A 22 -9.47 -8.04 1.35
CA PRO A 22 -10.49 -9.02 1.65
C PRO A 22 -10.18 -9.75 2.96
N ALA A 23 -11.21 -10.20 3.67
CA ALA A 23 -11.06 -10.93 4.94
C ALA A 23 -10.33 -12.29 4.81
N GLY A 24 -10.11 -12.78 3.58
CA GLY A 24 -9.37 -14.01 3.29
C GLY A 24 -7.95 -13.77 2.78
N ILE A 25 -7.36 -12.61 3.09
CA ILE A 25 -5.97 -12.32 2.69
C ILE A 25 -5.02 -13.32 3.34
N ILE A 26 -4.10 -13.85 2.54
CA ILE A 26 -3.04 -14.76 2.96
C ILE A 26 -1.81 -13.92 3.30
N GLU A 27 -1.40 -14.01 4.56
CA GLU A 27 -0.14 -13.44 5.06
C GLU A 27 1.02 -14.42 4.87
N SER A 28 2.24 -13.91 4.72
CA SER A 28 3.44 -14.76 4.59
C SER A 28 4.74 -13.98 4.82
N ASP A 29 5.79 -14.69 5.23
CA ASP A 29 7.16 -14.15 5.42
C ASP A 29 7.77 -13.49 4.16
N PHE A 30 7.26 -13.83 2.97
CA PHE A 30 7.73 -13.30 1.67
C PHE A 30 6.72 -12.35 1.00
N GLY A 31 5.66 -11.95 1.72
CA GLY A 31 4.54 -11.17 1.19
C GLY A 31 4.01 -10.21 2.24
N TYR A 32 2.70 -10.00 2.24
CA TYR A 32 2.03 -9.12 3.21
C TYR A 32 2.02 -9.71 4.63
N SER A 33 2.28 -8.85 5.63
CA SER A 33 2.02 -9.08 7.05
C SER A 33 1.20 -7.92 7.61
N GLU A 34 0.06 -8.21 8.22
CA GLU A 34 -0.82 -7.18 8.80
C GLU A 34 -0.17 -6.50 10.00
N GLU A 35 0.46 -7.30 10.85
CA GLU A 35 1.16 -6.82 12.05
C GLU A 35 2.29 -5.86 11.66
N ASP A 36 3.13 -6.25 10.70
CA ASP A 36 4.26 -5.43 10.25
C ASP A 36 3.77 -4.14 9.57
N PHE A 37 2.74 -4.24 8.73
CA PHE A 37 2.12 -3.07 8.11
C PHE A 37 1.68 -2.03 9.16
N LEU A 38 0.91 -2.46 10.16
CA LEU A 38 0.40 -1.58 11.21
C LEU A 38 1.52 -1.02 12.07
N GLN A 39 2.53 -1.84 12.37
CA GLN A 39 3.70 -1.43 13.12
C GLN A 39 4.48 -0.34 12.39
N TYR A 40 4.83 -0.55 11.11
CA TYR A 40 5.54 0.44 10.30
C TYR A 40 4.75 1.74 10.14
N LEU A 41 3.44 1.64 9.94
CA LEU A 41 2.56 2.81 9.86
C LEU A 41 2.59 3.61 11.17
N SER A 42 2.59 2.94 12.32
CA SER A 42 2.58 3.59 13.65
C SER A 42 3.83 4.43 13.94
N VAL A 43 4.99 4.03 13.38
CA VAL A 43 6.28 4.72 13.55
C VAL A 43 6.66 5.62 12.37
N ASN A 44 5.74 5.87 11.43
CA ASN A 44 5.95 6.62 10.19
C ASN A 44 7.02 6.02 9.26
N GLU A 45 7.23 4.71 9.28
CA GLU A 45 8.05 4.00 8.30
C GLU A 45 7.23 3.71 7.03
N LEU A 46 6.74 4.80 6.41
CA LEU A 46 5.72 4.76 5.36
C LEU A 46 6.16 3.96 4.12
N ARG A 47 7.46 3.91 3.83
CA ARG A 47 7.99 3.09 2.73
C ARG A 47 7.80 1.60 3.01
N LEU A 48 8.15 1.14 4.22
CA LEU A 48 8.01 -0.26 4.61
C LEU A 48 6.53 -0.64 4.65
N ALA A 49 5.68 0.22 5.21
CA ALA A 49 4.23 0.01 5.17
C ALA A 49 3.67 -0.10 3.73
N MET A 50 4.22 0.63 2.76
CA MET A 50 3.84 0.46 1.35
C MET A 50 4.34 -0.86 0.75
N GLU A 51 5.53 -1.31 1.15
CA GLU A 51 6.11 -2.59 0.70
C GLU A 51 5.28 -3.78 1.18
N GLU A 52 4.77 -3.74 2.41
CA GLU A 52 3.83 -4.75 2.93
C GLU A 52 2.58 -4.86 2.04
N LEU A 53 1.95 -3.73 1.72
CA LEU A 53 0.76 -3.71 0.87
C LEU A 53 1.07 -4.07 -0.60
N ASP A 54 2.29 -3.83 -1.08
CA ASP A 54 2.76 -4.32 -2.38
C ASP A 54 2.90 -5.85 -2.39
N GLY A 55 3.41 -6.42 -1.30
CA GLY A 55 3.60 -7.85 -1.09
C GLY A 55 2.31 -8.68 -1.05
N VAL A 56 1.14 -8.03 -0.95
CA VAL A 56 -0.16 -8.68 -1.06
C VAL A 56 -0.27 -9.54 -2.33
N MET A 57 0.29 -9.07 -3.45
CA MET A 57 0.19 -9.75 -4.75
C MET A 57 0.98 -11.06 -4.86
N GLU A 58 1.88 -11.35 -3.93
CA GLU A 58 2.72 -12.56 -4.00
C GLU A 58 1.90 -13.83 -3.79
N ASN A 59 0.92 -13.79 -2.87
CA ASN A 59 0.12 -14.95 -2.48
C ASN A 59 -1.39 -14.76 -2.66
N ASN A 60 -1.83 -13.60 -3.13
CA ASN A 60 -3.24 -13.25 -3.19
C ASN A 60 -3.67 -12.79 -4.58
N THR A 61 -4.98 -12.92 -4.82
CA THR A 61 -5.61 -12.27 -5.96
C THR A 61 -5.62 -10.76 -5.76
N SER A 62 -5.56 -10.00 -6.86
CA SER A 62 -5.61 -8.53 -6.83
C SER A 62 -6.79 -8.04 -5.97
N PRO A 63 -6.56 -7.17 -4.95
CA PRO A 63 -7.62 -6.63 -4.10
C PRO A 63 -8.57 -5.67 -4.84
N GLY A 64 -8.25 -5.29 -6.08
CA GLY A 64 -9.12 -4.51 -6.96
C GLY A 64 -8.65 -3.09 -7.24
N THR A 65 -9.39 -2.39 -8.10
CA THR A 65 -8.97 -1.13 -8.70
C THR A 65 -8.86 0.04 -7.70
N LEU A 66 -9.69 0.05 -6.66
CA LEU A 66 -9.66 1.06 -5.60
C LEU A 66 -8.41 0.94 -4.73
N PHE A 67 -8.02 -0.28 -4.37
CA PHE A 67 -6.79 -0.57 -3.62
C PHE A 67 -5.57 0.01 -4.35
N TRP A 68 -5.40 -0.35 -5.62
CA TRP A 68 -4.29 0.17 -6.44
C TRP A 68 -4.38 1.68 -6.66
N GLY A 69 -5.59 2.24 -6.70
CA GLY A 69 -5.80 3.69 -6.73
C GLY A 69 -5.19 4.41 -5.53
N HIS A 70 -5.39 3.87 -4.32
CA HIS A 70 -4.78 4.39 -3.10
C HIS A 70 -3.26 4.19 -3.07
N MET A 71 -2.77 3.01 -3.48
CA MET A 71 -1.33 2.72 -3.58
C MET A 71 -0.61 3.68 -4.55
N ILE A 72 -1.21 3.99 -5.71
CA ILE A 72 -0.67 4.97 -6.68
C ILE A 72 -0.55 6.36 -6.06
N LYS A 73 -1.57 6.81 -5.31
CA LYS A 73 -1.55 8.12 -4.65
C LYS A 73 -0.47 8.17 -3.57
N ALA A 74 -0.34 7.13 -2.76
CA ALA A 74 0.71 7.02 -1.76
C ALA A 74 2.10 7.07 -2.41
N ALA A 75 2.34 6.29 -3.47
CA ALA A 75 3.60 6.29 -4.22
C ALA A 75 3.94 7.67 -4.82
N ASN A 76 2.95 8.35 -5.43
CA ASN A 76 3.14 9.70 -5.96
C ASN A 76 3.49 10.70 -4.85
N LEU A 77 2.80 10.63 -3.71
CA LEU A 77 3.13 11.45 -2.55
C LEU A 77 4.57 11.15 -2.08
N MET A 78 4.98 9.89 -2.02
CA MET A 78 6.36 9.52 -1.65
C MET A 78 7.43 9.87 -2.69
N ASN A 79 7.05 10.39 -3.87
CA ASN A 79 7.94 10.63 -5.00
C ASN A 79 8.60 9.33 -5.53
N ARG A 80 7.77 8.28 -5.68
CA ARG A 80 8.12 6.94 -6.14
C ARG A 80 7.37 6.58 -7.43
N PRO A 81 7.66 7.24 -8.56
CA PRO A 81 6.93 7.03 -9.82
C PRO A 81 7.04 5.60 -10.38
N GLU A 82 8.11 4.88 -10.05
CA GLU A 82 8.32 3.48 -10.41
C GLU A 82 7.24 2.56 -9.81
N HIS A 83 6.90 2.77 -8.54
CA HIS A 83 5.84 2.05 -7.85
C HIS A 83 4.46 2.43 -8.41
N ALA A 84 4.21 3.72 -8.64
CA ALA A 84 2.96 4.17 -9.25
C ALA A 84 2.73 3.55 -10.64
N THR A 85 3.80 3.41 -11.44
CA THR A 85 3.74 2.77 -12.75
C THR A 85 3.43 1.27 -12.63
N LYS A 86 4.11 0.55 -11.72
CA LYS A 86 3.83 -0.86 -11.41
C LYS A 86 2.35 -1.05 -11.02
N TYR A 87 1.86 -0.27 -10.06
CA TYR A 87 0.48 -0.37 -9.58
C TYR A 87 -0.56 -0.01 -10.65
N GLY A 88 -0.21 0.88 -11.57
CA GLY A 88 -1.06 1.19 -12.73
C GLY A 88 -1.35 -0.03 -13.60
N GLN A 89 -0.39 -0.95 -13.74
CA GLN A 89 -0.58 -2.19 -14.51
C GLN A 89 -1.58 -3.12 -13.81
N PHE A 90 -1.50 -3.26 -12.48
CA PHE A 90 -2.43 -4.09 -11.71
C PHE A 90 -3.84 -3.50 -11.65
N LYS A 91 -3.95 -2.17 -11.60
CA LYS A 91 -5.24 -1.47 -11.60
C LYS A 91 -6.07 -1.73 -12.88
N VAL A 92 -5.42 -1.92 -14.02
CA VAL A 92 -6.10 -2.14 -15.32
C VAL A 92 -6.36 -3.63 -15.58
N ALA A 93 -5.61 -4.52 -14.94
CA ALA A 93 -5.71 -5.96 -15.13
C ALA A 93 -6.87 -6.64 -14.37
N THR A 94 -7.77 -5.87 -13.74
CA THR A 94 -8.92 -6.36 -12.96
C THR A 94 -10.23 -6.02 -13.66
#